data_AF-A0A8X6RXJ2-F1
#
_entry.id   AF-A0A8X6RXJ2-F1
#
_cell.length_a   1.000
_cell.length_b   1.000
_cell.length_c   1.000
_cell.angle_alpha   90.00
_cell.angle_beta   90.00
_cell.angle_gamma   90.00
#
_symmetry.space_group_name_H-M   'P 1'
#
loop_
_entity.id
_entity.type
_entity.pdbx_description
1 polymer ?
#
loop_
_entity_poly.entity_id
_entity_poly.type
_entity_poly.pdbx_seq_one_letter_code
_entity_poly.pdbx_strand_id
1 'polypeptide(L)'
;MHGTLTGQRYVDDILRPNVGPVLNDLLGSIFQQDNARPHTARVAQDFLQLAVQDLWAHLPQDNIRGLINLTPDRVAACIAAGGGPTHY
;
A
#
# COMPACT_ATOMS: atom_id res chain seq x y z
N MET A 1 -10.11 -15.92 -20.33
CA MET A 1 -10.44 -15.37 -18.99
C MET A 1 -9.57 -16.09 -17.99
N HIS A 2 -8.60 -15.41 -17.38
CA HIS A 2 -7.79 -16.04 -16.34
C HIS A 2 -8.62 -16.06 -15.06
N GLY A 3 -8.72 -17.22 -14.39
CA GLY A 3 -9.62 -17.45 -13.25
C GLY A 3 -9.32 -16.59 -12.01
N THR A 4 -9.70 -17.08 -10.83
CA THR A 4 -9.52 -16.36 -9.54
C THR A 4 -8.11 -15.79 -9.37
N LEU A 5 -8.02 -14.54 -8.92
CA LEU A 5 -6.75 -13.89 -8.62
C LEU A 5 -6.06 -14.62 -7.46
N THR A 6 -4.85 -15.12 -7.69
CA THR A 6 -3.99 -15.74 -6.67
C THR A 6 -2.93 -14.75 -6.23
N GLY A 7 -2.25 -15.00 -5.10
CA GLY A 7 -1.15 -14.12 -4.66
C GLY A 7 -0.03 -13.99 -5.69
N GLN A 8 0.34 -15.07 -6.38
CA GLN A 8 1.37 -15.04 -7.42
C GLN A 8 0.95 -14.17 -8.61
N ARG A 9 -0.31 -14.32 -9.06
CA ARG A 9 -0.85 -13.50 -10.14
C ARG A 9 -1.02 -12.05 -9.72
N TYR A 10 -1.34 -11.79 -8.45
CA TYR A 10 -1.33 -10.44 -7.92
C TYR A 10 0.06 -9.80 -8.02
N VAL A 11 1.12 -10.55 -7.74
CA VAL A 11 2.50 -10.06 -7.92
C VAL A 11 2.83 -9.83 -9.39
N ASP A 12 2.62 -10.81 -10.25
CA ASP A 12 3.11 -10.76 -11.63
C ASP A 12 2.25 -9.92 -12.56
N ASP A 13 0.92 -9.99 -12.41
CA ASP A 13 -0.03 -9.30 -13.29
C ASP A 13 -0.30 -7.86 -12.79
N ILE A 14 -0.14 -7.57 -11.49
CA ILE A 14 -0.54 -6.28 -10.89
C ILE A 14 0.64 -5.55 -10.24
N LEU A 15 1.26 -6.10 -9.19
CA LEU A 15 2.26 -5.36 -8.41
C LEU A 15 3.51 -5.04 -9.22
N ARG A 16 4.10 -6.04 -9.88
CA ARG A 16 5.36 -5.86 -10.62
C ARG A 16 5.26 -4.86 -11.77
N PRO A 17 4.24 -4.90 -12.66
CA PRO A 17 4.15 -3.93 -13.75
C PRO A 17 3.65 -2.55 -13.33
N ASN A 18 2.78 -2.45 -12.31
CA ASN A 18 2.11 -1.17 -11.99
C ASN A 18 2.63 -0.49 -10.72
N VAL A 19 3.04 -1.27 -9.72
CA VAL A 19 3.41 -0.75 -8.39
C VAL A 19 4.93 -0.71 -8.23
N GLY A 20 5.65 -1.70 -8.76
CA GLY A 20 7.11 -1.78 -8.71
C GLY A 20 7.82 -0.51 -9.22
N PRO A 21 7.52 -0.02 -10.44
CA PRO A 21 8.12 1.21 -10.97
C PRO A 21 7.76 2.45 -10.14
N VAL A 22 6.49 2.54 -9.73
CA VAL A 22 5.93 3.69 -9.01
C VAL A 22 6.52 3.82 -7.61
N LEU A 23 6.73 2.71 -6.90
CA LEU A 23 7.35 2.72 -5.58
C LEU A 23 8.82 3.14 -5.64
N ASN A 24 9.55 2.76 -6.69
CA ASN A 24 10.96 3.14 -6.85
C ASN A 24 11.13 4.64 -7.14
N ASP A 25 10.20 5.23 -7.89
CA ASP A 25 10.28 6.64 -8.30
C ASP A 25 9.62 7.61 -7.30
N LEU A 26 8.70 7.12 -6.45
CA LEU A 26 8.00 7.94 -5.46
C LEU A 26 8.44 7.63 -4.03
N LEU A 27 9.61 8.15 -3.68
CA LEU A 27 10.02 8.34 -2.29
C LEU A 27 8.85 8.95 -1.51
N GLY A 28 8.40 8.27 -0.44
CA GLY A 28 7.37 8.80 0.46
C GLY A 28 5.92 8.49 0.11
N SER A 29 5.62 7.55 -0.78
CA SER A 29 4.24 7.19 -1.11
C SER A 29 3.64 6.15 -0.16
N ILE A 30 2.34 6.27 0.11
CA ILE A 30 1.54 5.22 0.78
C ILE A 30 0.91 4.34 -0.28
N PHE A 31 1.23 3.05 -0.25
CA PHE A 31 0.47 2.04 -0.99
C PHE A 31 -0.61 1.43 -0.08
N GLN A 32 -1.87 1.73 -0.37
CA GLN A 32 -3.01 1.22 0.40
C GLN A 32 -3.78 0.18 -0.42
N GLN A 33 -4.08 -0.97 0.20
CA GLN A 33 -4.89 -2.06 -0.35
C GLN A 33 -5.79 -2.65 0.76
N ASP A 34 -6.79 -3.43 0.37
CA ASP A 34 -7.62 -4.18 1.33
C ASP A 34 -6.93 -5.48 1.80
N ASN A 35 -7.57 -6.21 2.71
CA ASN A 35 -7.04 -7.45 3.27
C ASN A 35 -7.47 -8.72 2.50
N ALA A 36 -7.80 -8.62 1.21
CA ALA A 36 -8.17 -9.79 0.43
C ALA A 36 -7.06 -10.85 0.42
N ARG A 37 -7.44 -12.14 0.32
CA ARG A 37 -6.49 -13.28 0.41
C ARG A 37 -5.27 -13.18 -0.53
N PRO A 38 -5.39 -12.71 -1.79
CA PRO A 38 -4.22 -12.52 -2.66
C PRO A 38 -3.27 -11.41 -2.19
N HIS A 39 -3.79 -10.37 -1.54
CA HIS A 39 -3.05 -9.20 -1.08
C HIS A 39 -2.27 -9.47 0.22
N THR A 40 -2.78 -10.38 1.04
CA THR A 40 -2.15 -10.84 2.28
C THR A 40 -1.34 -12.12 2.09
N ALA A 41 -1.28 -12.68 0.88
CA ALA A 41 -0.48 -13.85 0.56
C ALA A 41 1.01 -13.57 0.78
N ARG A 42 1.75 -14.56 1.30
CA ARG A 42 3.18 -14.45 1.61
C ARG A 42 3.99 -13.87 0.44
N VAL A 43 3.77 -14.38 -0.77
CA VAL A 43 4.48 -13.91 -1.98
C VAL A 43 4.26 -12.41 -2.27
N ALA A 44 3.06 -11.89 -1.99
CA ALA A 44 2.75 -10.47 -2.19
C ALA A 44 3.40 -9.62 -1.10
N GLN A 45 3.37 -10.08 0.14
CA GLN A 45 4.03 -9.42 1.27
C GLN A 45 5.55 -9.36 1.08
N ASP A 46 6.17 -10.46 0.66
CA ASP A 46 7.62 -10.53 0.45
C ASP A 46 8.06 -9.58 -0.69
N PHE A 47 7.28 -9.51 -1.79
CA PHE A 47 7.54 -8.57 -2.88
C PHE A 47 7.48 -7.10 -2.41
N LEU A 48 6.42 -6.74 -1.68
CA LEU A 48 6.26 -5.38 -1.16
C LEU A 48 7.32 -5.03 -0.11
N GLN A 49 7.72 -5.99 0.73
CA GLN A 49 8.76 -5.78 1.72
C GLN A 49 10.12 -5.47 1.08
N LEU A 50 10.49 -6.20 0.02
CA LEU A 50 11.71 -5.92 -0.74
C LEU A 50 11.66 -4.53 -1.38
N ALA A 51 10.53 -4.16 -2.01
CA ALA A 51 10.36 -2.85 -2.61
C ALA A 51 10.46 -1.71 -1.58
N VAL A 52 9.87 -1.90 -0.39
CA VAL A 52 9.94 -0.92 0.70
C VAL A 52 11.36 -0.82 1.28
N GLN A 53 12.09 -1.93 1.40
CA GLN A 53 13.48 -1.91 1.87
C GLN A 53 14.40 -1.13 0.92
N ASP A 54 14.22 -1.32 -0.39
CA ASP A 54 14.95 -0.58 -1.42
C ASP A 54 14.63 0.92 -1.37
N LEU A 55 13.35 1.26 -1.17
CA LEU A 55 12.90 2.64 -1.00
C LEU A 55 13.45 3.27 0.29
N TRP A 56 13.41 2.55 1.40
CA TRP A 56 13.82 3.03 2.72
C TRP A 56 15.29 3.45 2.76
N ALA A 57 16.15 2.79 1.99
CA ALA A 57 17.55 3.17 1.86
C ALA A 57 17.76 4.59 1.29
N HIS A 58 16.73 5.18 0.67
CA HIS A 58 16.84 6.42 -0.11
C HIS A 58 15.89 7.55 0.33
N LEU A 59 15.09 7.37 1.39
CA LEU A 59 14.04 8.33 1.78
C LEU A 59 14.56 9.68 2.34
N PRO A 60 14.15 10.83 1.76
CA PRO A 60 14.35 12.15 2.37
C PRO A 60 13.35 12.41 3.50
N GLN A 61 13.79 13.15 4.53
CA GLN A 61 13.03 13.42 5.76
C GLN A 61 11.69 14.17 5.52
N ASP A 62 11.57 14.96 4.47
CA ASP A 62 10.36 15.74 4.18
C ASP A 62 9.16 14.88 3.77
N ASN A 63 9.42 13.68 3.26
CA ASN A 63 8.39 12.72 2.90
C ASN A 63 7.68 12.14 4.12
N ILE A 64 8.38 11.99 5.24
CA ILE A 64 7.80 11.52 6.52
C ILE A 64 6.71 12.47 7.00
N ARG A 65 6.89 13.77 6.81
CA ARG A 65 5.89 14.79 7.20
C ARG A 65 4.70 14.83 6.24
N GLY A 66 4.93 14.60 4.95
CA GLY A 66 3.87 14.46 3.95
C GLY A 66 2.96 13.27 4.27
N LEU A 67 3.54 12.12 4.58
CA LEU A 67 2.85 10.87 4.91
C LEU A 67 1.82 11.01 6.05
N ILE A 68 2.17 11.74 7.12
CA ILE A 68 1.30 11.97 8.28
C ILE A 68 0.02 12.75 7.91
N ASN A 69 0.08 13.58 6.87
CA ASN A 69 -1.00 14.48 6.47
C ASN A 69 -1.92 13.91 5.37
N LEU A 70 -1.69 12.68 4.90
CA LEU A 70 -2.38 12.16 3.72
C LEU A 70 -3.83 11.71 3.95
N THR A 71 -4.27 11.47 5.18
CA THR A 71 -5.68 11.05 5.42
C THR A 71 -6.32 11.58 6.71
N PRO A 72 -6.36 12.91 6.96
CA PRO A 72 -6.95 13.45 8.19
C PRO A 72 -8.48 13.26 8.25
N ASP A 73 -9.22 13.47 7.17
CA ASP A 73 -10.69 13.59 7.27
C ASP A 73 -11.43 12.26 7.53
N ARG A 74 -11.06 11.19 6.83
CA ARG A 74 -11.65 9.85 7.06
C ARG A 74 -11.22 9.27 8.41
N VAL A 75 -9.98 9.51 8.80
CA VAL A 75 -9.44 9.05 10.09
C VAL A 75 -10.08 9.83 11.24
N ALA A 76 -10.19 11.15 11.13
CA ALA A 76 -10.89 11.99 12.12
C ALA A 76 -12.36 11.62 12.25
N ALA A 77 -13.05 11.35 11.14
CA ALA A 77 -14.43 10.88 11.17
C ALA A 77 -14.56 9.51 11.88
N CYS A 78 -13.63 8.59 11.62
CA CYS A 78 -13.61 7.27 12.27
C CYS A 78 -13.31 7.38 13.79
N ILE A 79 -12.38 8.25 14.18
CA ILE A 79 -12.07 8.56 15.59
C ILE A 79 -13.30 9.18 16.29
N ALA A 80 -13.96 10.15 15.67
CA ALA A 80 -15.16 10.78 16.20
C ALA A 80 -16.32 9.79 16.37
N ALA A 81 -16.38 8.77 15.51
CA ALA A 81 -17.33 7.67 15.59
C ALA A 81 -16.91 6.54 16.56
N GLY A 82 -15.77 6.66 17.26
CA GLY A 82 -15.26 5.62 18.17
C GLY A 82 -14.90 4.31 17.45
N GLY A 83 -14.47 4.38 16.19
CA GLY A 83 -14.24 3.22 15.33
C GLY A 83 -15.50 2.65 14.67
N GLY A 84 -16.65 3.31 14.85
CA GLY A 84 -17.90 2.96 14.18
C GLY A 84 -17.92 3.35 12.69
N PRO A 85 -18.92 2.85 11.93
CA PRO A 85 -19.09 3.20 10.53
C PRO A 85 -19.24 4.72 10.34
N THR A 86 -18.54 5.25 9.33
CA THR A 86 -18.69 6.64 8.89
C THR A 86 -19.55 6.68 7.62
N HIS A 87 -19.94 7.87 7.16
CA HIS A 87 -20.65 8.04 5.87
C HIS A 87 -19.80 7.66 4.63
N TYR A 88 -18.48 7.51 4.82
CA TYR A 88 -17.48 7.22 3.78
C TYR A 88 -17.28 5.73 3.47
#